data_AF-A0A0E9MEU5-F1
#
_entry.id   AF-A0A0E9MEU5-F1
#
_cell.length_a   1.000
_cell.length_b   1.000
_cell.length_c   1.000
_cell.angle_alpha   90.00
_cell.angle_beta   90.00
_cell.angle_gamma   90.00
#
_symmetry.space_group_name_H-M   'P 1'
#
loop_
_entity.id
_entity.type
_entity.pdbx_description
1 polymer ?
#
loop_
_entity_poly.entity_id
_entity_poly.type
_entity_poly.pdbx_seq_one_letter_code
_entity_poly.pdbx_strand_id
1 'polypeptide(L)'
;MEVHKVSAGQGWQWIAEGFGLFRKNPPIWITLFVVYFLIVIVVSIVPVVGPLVMTLLAPAFTAGFMLACRDVEAGEELELGYLIAGFKNNAGQLITVGGMYLVGSITILGLMMMAGGGSILGSAALGQMQGAEPNEAMVGAMGGMLVALLVALALLVPLLMAYWFAPALVVLRNVTAMDAMKLSFVGCLRNMWPFTIFSVIAFILMMIAMIPFGLGMLILVPVLNASIYLGYKDIFPAGPEPEAEAPVLPA
;
A
#
# COMPACT_ATOMS: atom_id res chain seq x y z
N MET A 1 -17.57 -10.46 -6.74
CA MET A 1 -16.16 -10.74 -7.05
C MET A 1 -15.63 -11.71 -6.02
N GLU A 2 -15.13 -12.86 -6.43
CA GLU A 2 -14.61 -13.87 -5.51
C GLU A 2 -13.13 -13.63 -5.22
N VAL A 3 -12.74 -13.80 -3.96
CA VAL A 3 -11.35 -13.67 -3.50
C VAL A 3 -10.71 -15.04 -3.52
N HIS A 4 -9.70 -15.22 -4.36
CA HIS A 4 -8.96 -16.47 -4.49
C HIS A 4 -7.87 -16.58 -3.42
N LYS A 5 -7.69 -17.81 -2.91
CA LYS A 5 -6.59 -18.15 -2.02
C LYS A 5 -5.48 -18.79 -2.85
N VAL A 6 -4.26 -18.29 -2.70
CA VAL A 6 -3.10 -18.78 -3.45
C VAL A 6 -2.07 -19.46 -2.56
N SER A 7 -1.15 -20.19 -3.18
CA SER A 7 -0.08 -20.90 -2.47
C SER A 7 0.95 -19.93 -1.91
N ALA A 8 1.58 -20.29 -0.79
CA ALA A 8 2.56 -19.43 -0.12
C ALA A 8 3.74 -19.03 -1.06
N GLY A 9 4.15 -19.93 -1.95
CA GLY A 9 5.21 -19.67 -2.94
C GLY A 9 4.92 -18.52 -3.92
N GLN A 10 3.65 -18.11 -4.06
CA GLN A 10 3.28 -16.99 -4.92
C GLN A 10 3.92 -15.66 -4.49
N GLY A 11 4.17 -15.48 -3.19
CA GLY A 11 4.83 -14.26 -2.70
C GLY A 11 6.19 -13.99 -3.35
N TRP A 12 6.95 -15.04 -3.66
CA TRP A 12 8.21 -14.93 -4.43
C TRP A 12 7.95 -14.74 -5.93
N GLN A 13 6.98 -15.46 -6.49
CA GLN A 13 6.66 -15.39 -7.92
C GLN A 13 6.25 -13.97 -8.34
N TRP A 14 5.44 -13.27 -7.54
CA TRP A 14 5.08 -11.87 -7.78
C TRP A 14 6.30 -10.95 -7.90
N ILE A 15 7.35 -11.20 -7.11
CA ILE A 15 8.61 -10.43 -7.17
C ILE A 15 9.38 -10.79 -8.43
N ALA A 16 9.56 -12.09 -8.71
CA ALA A 16 10.28 -12.58 -9.88
C ALA A 16 9.65 -12.09 -11.19
N GLU A 17 8.33 -12.18 -11.31
CA GLU A 17 7.55 -11.70 -12.45
C GLU A 17 7.48 -10.18 -12.51
N GLY A 18 7.46 -9.49 -11.37
CA GLY A 18 7.59 -8.03 -11.30
C GLY A 18 8.88 -7.53 -11.94
N PHE A 19 10.00 -8.24 -11.74
CA PHE A 19 11.23 -7.99 -12.48
C PHE A 19 11.09 -8.26 -13.98
N GLY A 20 10.27 -9.22 -14.40
CA GLY A 20 9.93 -9.46 -15.80
C GLY A 20 9.23 -8.26 -16.43
N LEU A 21 8.23 -7.70 -15.74
CA LEU A 21 7.47 -6.53 -16.21
C LEU A 21 8.35 -5.26 -16.27
N PHE A 22 9.22 -5.07 -15.27
CA PHE A 22 10.20 -3.99 -15.27
C PHE A 22 11.15 -4.06 -16.48
N ARG A 23 11.64 -5.27 -16.82
CA ARG A 23 12.58 -5.47 -17.93
C ARG A 23 12.03 -5.14 -19.31
N LYS A 24 10.70 -5.04 -19.48
CA LYS A 24 10.10 -4.66 -20.76
C LYS A 24 10.45 -3.21 -21.16
N ASN A 25 10.50 -2.28 -20.21
CA ASN A 25 10.90 -0.89 -20.48
C ASN A 25 11.52 -0.19 -19.24
N PRO A 26 12.75 -0.58 -18.82
CA PRO A 26 13.39 -0.05 -17.62
C PRO A 26 13.52 1.49 -17.57
N PRO A 27 13.94 2.18 -18.65
CA PRO A 27 14.13 3.63 -18.61
C PRO A 27 12.85 4.38 -18.27
N ILE A 28 11.70 3.98 -18.84
CA ILE A 28 10.44 4.66 -18.55
C ILE A 28 9.93 4.31 -17.15
N TRP A 29 10.07 3.06 -16.68
CA TRP A 29 9.74 2.72 -15.29
C TRP A 29 10.53 3.55 -14.27
N ILE A 30 11.84 3.69 -14.50
CA ILE A 30 12.71 4.54 -13.67
C ILE A 30 12.24 5.99 -13.76
N THR A 31 11.92 6.48 -14.96
CA THR A 31 11.46 7.87 -15.14
C THR A 31 10.14 8.12 -14.42
N LEU A 32 9.16 7.22 -14.52
CA LEU A 32 7.89 7.30 -13.79
C LEU A 32 8.13 7.37 -12.27
N PHE A 33 9.01 6.51 -11.74
CA PHE A 33 9.37 6.53 -10.32
C PHE A 33 10.08 7.82 -9.92
N VAL A 34 11.06 8.28 -10.69
CA VAL A 34 11.79 9.52 -10.42
C VAL A 34 10.86 10.72 -10.45
N VAL A 35 9.98 10.82 -11.45
CA VAL A 35 9.00 11.92 -11.53
C VAL A 35 8.06 11.87 -10.33
N TYR A 36 7.50 10.69 -10.00
CA TYR A 36 6.67 10.53 -8.80
C TYR A 36 7.41 10.98 -7.53
N PHE A 37 8.65 10.52 -7.35
CA PHE A 37 9.47 10.83 -6.20
C PHE A 37 9.79 12.32 -6.09
N LEU A 38 10.06 13.00 -7.22
CA LEU A 38 10.25 14.44 -7.26
C LEU A 38 8.97 15.19 -6.86
N ILE A 39 7.80 14.75 -7.31
CA ILE A 39 6.52 15.33 -6.89
C ILE A 39 6.37 15.17 -5.37
N VAL A 40 6.65 13.97 -4.83
CA VAL A 40 6.63 13.72 -3.37
C VAL A 40 7.54 14.69 -2.63
N ILE A 41 8.79 14.88 -3.07
CA ILE A 41 9.72 15.82 -2.46
C ILE A 41 9.16 17.24 -2.50
N VAL A 42 8.78 17.72 -3.68
CA VAL A 42 8.34 19.12 -3.88
C VAL A 42 7.11 19.44 -3.04
N VAL A 43 6.11 18.56 -3.03
CA VAL A 43 4.90 18.77 -2.22
C VAL A 43 5.21 18.68 -0.73
N SER A 44 6.12 17.80 -0.33
CA SER A 44 6.52 17.62 1.07
C SER A 44 7.43 18.74 1.62
N ILE A 45 7.85 19.70 0.78
CA ILE A 45 8.52 20.93 1.25
C ILE A 45 7.61 21.69 2.21
N VAL A 46 6.29 21.66 2.00
CA VAL A 46 5.32 22.27 2.91
C VAL A 46 5.06 21.31 4.07
N PRO A 47 5.55 21.59 5.29
CA PRO A 47 5.40 20.67 6.41
C PRO A 47 3.91 20.50 6.74
N VAL A 48 3.55 19.32 7.24
CA VAL A 48 2.17 18.92 7.59
C VAL A 48 1.26 18.84 6.36
N VAL A 49 1.04 19.93 5.62
CA VAL A 49 0.14 19.97 4.45
C VAL A 49 0.62 19.06 3.33
N GLY A 50 1.91 19.09 3.01
CA GLY A 50 2.50 18.29 1.94
C GLY A 50 2.23 16.79 2.11
N PRO A 51 2.62 16.18 3.25
CA PRO A 51 2.32 14.79 3.54
C PRO A 51 0.82 14.45 3.52
N LEU A 52 -0.05 15.34 4.00
CA LEU A 52 -1.51 15.12 3.97
C LEU A 52 -2.04 15.08 2.53
N VAL A 53 -1.62 16.03 1.69
CA VAL A 53 -1.95 16.05 0.26
C VAL A 53 -1.42 14.79 -0.42
N MET A 54 -0.18 14.40 -0.15
CA MET A 54 0.39 13.19 -0.74
C MET A 54 -0.33 11.92 -0.29
N THR A 55 -0.75 11.83 0.97
CA THR A 55 -1.56 10.69 1.45
C THR A 55 -2.89 10.60 0.71
N LEU A 56 -3.52 11.75 0.45
CA LEU A 56 -4.79 11.82 -0.27
C LEU A 56 -4.65 11.44 -1.76
N LEU A 57 -3.55 11.85 -2.39
CA LEU A 57 -3.31 11.65 -3.83
C LEU A 57 -2.57 10.35 -4.16
N ALA A 58 -1.89 9.73 -3.19
CA ALA A 58 -1.11 8.50 -3.39
C ALA A 58 -1.89 7.38 -4.10
N PRO A 59 -3.17 7.10 -3.79
CA PRO A 59 -3.96 6.12 -4.53
C PRO A 59 -4.08 6.40 -6.02
N ALA A 60 -4.17 7.68 -6.41
CA ALA A 60 -4.26 8.06 -7.81
C ALA A 60 -2.94 7.80 -8.55
N PHE A 61 -1.80 8.06 -7.90
CA PHE A 61 -0.49 7.68 -8.45
C PHE A 61 -0.33 6.15 -8.53
N THR A 62 -0.67 5.42 -7.46
CA THR A 62 -0.64 3.95 -7.46
C THR A 62 -1.52 3.39 -8.57
N ALA A 63 -2.73 3.92 -8.76
CA ALA A 63 -3.61 3.54 -9.86
C ALA A 63 -2.97 3.78 -11.25
N GLY A 64 -2.22 4.88 -11.41
CA GLY A 64 -1.41 5.12 -12.61
C GLY A 64 -0.37 4.02 -12.86
N PHE A 65 0.36 3.60 -11.82
CA PHE A 65 1.29 2.45 -11.91
C PHE A 65 0.55 1.14 -12.23
N MET A 66 -0.64 0.91 -11.68
CA MET A 66 -1.44 -0.30 -11.98
C MET A 66 -1.90 -0.33 -13.44
N LEU A 67 -2.34 0.81 -13.99
CA LEU A 67 -2.69 0.94 -15.40
C LEU A 67 -1.47 0.70 -16.31
N ALA A 68 -0.33 1.29 -15.96
CA ALA A 68 0.93 1.04 -16.66
C ALA A 68 1.29 -0.45 -16.69
N CYS A 69 1.14 -1.16 -15.56
CA CYS A 69 1.43 -2.59 -15.49
C CYS A 69 0.50 -3.40 -16.40
N ARG A 70 -0.81 -3.08 -16.41
CA ARG A 70 -1.80 -3.74 -17.28
C ARG A 70 -1.45 -3.58 -18.75
N ASP A 71 -1.13 -2.37 -19.17
CA ASP A 71 -0.95 -2.07 -20.59
C ASP A 71 0.41 -2.60 -21.08
N VAL A 72 1.46 -2.49 -20.27
CA VAL A 72 2.76 -3.14 -20.53
C VAL A 72 2.65 -4.66 -20.58
N GLU A 73 1.79 -5.26 -19.75
CA GLU A 73 1.51 -6.69 -19.81
C GLU A 73 0.84 -7.07 -21.14
N ALA A 74 -0.13 -6.27 -21.61
CA ALA A 74 -0.81 -6.43 -22.89
C ALA A 74 0.06 -6.17 -24.13
N GLY A 75 1.28 -5.65 -23.94
CA GLY A 75 2.22 -5.36 -25.02
C GLY A 75 2.17 -3.93 -25.56
N GLU A 76 1.40 -3.06 -24.90
CA GLU A 76 1.34 -1.64 -25.21
C GLU A 76 2.62 -0.90 -24.76
N GLU A 77 2.87 0.25 -25.37
CA GLU A 77 4.02 1.08 -25.00
C GLU A 77 3.83 1.77 -23.65
N LEU A 78 4.91 1.81 -22.85
CA LEU A 78 4.94 2.50 -21.57
C LEU A 78 5.27 3.97 -21.76
N GLU A 79 4.39 4.86 -21.29
CA GLU A 79 4.53 6.31 -21.41
C GLU A 79 4.53 7.04 -20.06
N LEU A 80 5.02 8.28 -20.03
CA LEU A 80 4.96 9.12 -18.82
C LEU A 80 3.53 9.51 -18.42
N GLY A 81 2.60 9.49 -19.37
CA GLY A 81 1.20 9.83 -19.15
C GLY A 81 0.49 8.92 -18.14
N TYR A 82 1.01 7.70 -17.91
CA TYR A 82 0.44 6.78 -16.92
C TYR A 82 0.46 7.33 -15.49
N LEU A 83 1.44 8.17 -15.13
CA LEU A 83 1.53 8.72 -13.78
C LEU A 83 0.31 9.56 -13.41
N ILE A 84 -0.28 10.25 -14.38
CA ILE A 84 -1.50 11.04 -14.22
C ILE A 84 -2.77 10.29 -14.64
N ALA A 85 -2.66 9.08 -15.20
CA ALA A 85 -3.80 8.34 -15.71
C ALA A 85 -4.79 7.95 -14.59
N GLY A 86 -4.32 7.70 -13.36
CA GLY A 86 -5.19 7.49 -12.21
C GLY A 86 -5.99 8.73 -11.79
N PHE A 87 -5.55 9.94 -12.15
CA PHE A 87 -6.34 11.17 -11.94
C PHE A 87 -7.41 11.39 -13.02
N LYS A 88 -7.33 10.66 -14.13
CA LYS A 88 -8.33 10.69 -15.20
C LYS A 88 -9.37 9.58 -15.04
N ASN A 89 -8.98 8.44 -14.46
CA ASN A 89 -9.82 7.26 -14.28
C ASN A 89 -10.21 7.07 -12.82
N ASN A 90 -11.49 7.27 -12.48
CA ASN A 90 -12.03 7.06 -11.14
C ASN A 90 -11.36 7.89 -10.02
N ALA A 91 -10.86 9.09 -10.34
CA ALA A 91 -10.14 9.94 -9.41
C ALA A 91 -10.91 10.25 -8.12
N GLY A 92 -12.22 10.49 -8.20
CA GLY A 92 -13.05 10.72 -7.01
C GLY A 92 -13.04 9.54 -6.04
N GLN A 93 -13.11 8.31 -6.55
CA GLN A 93 -13.03 7.10 -5.72
C GLN A 93 -11.62 6.88 -5.18
N LEU A 94 -10.58 7.14 -5.97
CA LEU A 94 -9.18 7.02 -5.54
C LEU A 94 -8.83 8.03 -4.43
N ILE A 95 -9.26 9.29 -4.58
CA ILE A 95 -9.14 10.32 -3.55
C ILE A 95 -9.95 9.92 -2.30
N THR A 96 -11.12 9.29 -2.47
CA THR A 96 -11.91 8.77 -1.35
C THR A 96 -11.16 7.65 -0.60
N VAL A 97 -10.49 6.73 -1.29
CA VAL A 97 -9.60 5.73 -0.67
C VAL A 97 -8.49 6.43 0.13
N GLY A 98 -7.86 7.45 -0.45
CA GLY A 98 -6.81 8.22 0.23
C GLY A 98 -7.32 8.95 1.47
N GLY A 99 -8.53 9.50 1.39
CA GLY A 99 -9.21 10.15 2.52
C GLY A 99 -9.58 9.18 3.63
N MET A 100 -10.13 8.01 3.28
CA MET A 100 -10.43 6.94 4.25
C MET A 100 -9.17 6.45 4.95
N TYR A 101 -8.09 6.23 4.18
CA TYR A 101 -6.78 5.87 4.73
C TYR A 101 -6.25 6.95 5.67
N LEU A 102 -6.29 8.23 5.25
CA LEU A 102 -5.83 9.36 6.04
C LEU A 102 -6.59 9.50 7.37
N VAL A 103 -7.93 9.46 7.32
CA VAL A 103 -8.77 9.51 8.52
C VAL A 103 -8.48 8.33 9.43
N GLY A 104 -8.31 7.13 8.86
CA GLY A 104 -7.89 5.93 9.58
C GLY A 104 -6.54 6.13 10.29
N SER A 105 -5.52 6.61 9.59
CA SER A 105 -4.19 6.87 10.14
C SER A 105 -4.20 7.91 11.26
N ILE A 106 -4.93 9.02 11.10
CA ILE A 106 -5.07 10.05 12.14
C ILE A 106 -5.80 9.49 13.37
N THR A 107 -6.86 8.70 13.16
CA THR A 107 -7.61 8.05 14.25
C THR A 107 -6.71 7.10 15.03
N ILE A 108 -5.93 6.26 14.34
CA ILE A 108 -4.99 5.34 14.97
C ILE A 108 -3.93 6.12 15.75
N LEU A 109 -3.36 7.18 15.18
CA LEU A 109 -2.39 8.02 15.88
C LEU A 109 -2.98 8.63 17.16
N GLY A 110 -4.23 9.12 17.11
CA GLY A 110 -4.95 9.61 18.28
C GLY A 110 -5.10 8.53 19.37
N LEU A 111 -5.52 7.32 18.99
CA LEU A 111 -5.65 6.19 19.92
C LEU A 111 -4.31 5.75 20.51
N MET A 112 -3.23 5.76 19.73
CA MET A 112 -1.88 5.49 20.20
C MET A 112 -1.44 6.51 21.25
N MET A 113 -1.69 7.80 21.00
CA MET A 113 -1.38 8.88 21.95
C MET A 113 -2.23 8.78 23.22
N MET A 114 -3.48 8.35 23.13
CA MET A 114 -4.31 8.10 24.31
C MET A 114 -3.82 6.90 25.12
N ALA A 115 -3.48 5.80 24.47
CA ALA A 115 -3.03 4.57 25.13
C ALA A 115 -1.61 4.69 25.72
N GLY A 116 -0.68 5.32 24.99
CA GLY A 116 0.72 5.50 25.39
C GLY A 116 0.99 6.80 26.13
N GLY A 117 0.39 7.91 25.71
CA GLY A 117 0.62 9.22 26.31
C GLY A 117 0.04 9.32 27.72
N GLY A 118 -1.15 8.73 27.96
CA GLY A 118 -1.74 8.66 29.29
C GLY A 118 -0.89 7.82 30.28
N SER A 119 -0.25 6.76 29.79
CA SER A 119 0.62 5.91 30.60
C SER A 119 2.00 6.54 30.85
N ILE A 120 2.57 7.26 29.88
CA ILE A 120 3.84 7.99 30.04
C ILE A 120 3.68 9.22 30.95
N LEU A 121 2.65 10.04 30.73
CA LEU A 121 2.41 11.23 31.57
C LEU A 121 1.94 10.84 32.98
N GLY A 122 1.11 9.79 33.08
CA GLY A 122 0.63 9.26 34.35
C GLY A 122 1.76 8.66 35.19
N SER A 123 2.65 7.86 34.59
CA SER A 123 3.80 7.28 35.28
C SER A 123 4.84 8.34 35.69
N ALA A 124 5.07 9.35 34.85
CA ALA A 124 5.93 10.47 35.19
C ALA A 124 5.34 11.31 36.34
N ALA A 125 4.04 11.62 36.32
CA ALA A 125 3.38 12.38 37.37
C ALA A 125 3.34 11.61 38.71
N LEU A 126 2.99 10.32 38.69
CA LEU A 126 3.04 9.47 39.89
C LEU A 126 4.46 9.30 40.41
N GLY A 127 5.45 9.10 39.54
CA GLY A 127 6.85 8.95 39.92
C GLY A 127 7.40 10.20 40.59
N GLN A 128 7.03 11.40 40.11
CA GLN A 128 7.37 12.66 40.75
C GLN A 128 6.66 12.85 42.11
N MET A 129 5.40 12.42 42.24
CA MET A 129 4.66 12.49 43.51
C MET A 129 5.15 11.48 44.56
N GLN A 130 5.63 10.32 44.14
CA GLN A 130 6.06 9.23 45.02
C GLN A 130 7.58 9.22 45.29
N GLY A 131 8.33 10.16 44.71
CA GLY A 131 9.79 10.18 44.82
C GLY A 131 10.44 8.95 44.19
N ALA A 132 9.82 8.39 43.14
CA ALA A 132 10.31 7.20 42.47
C ALA A 132 11.68 7.44 41.85
N GLU A 133 12.57 6.45 41.98
CA GLU A 133 13.89 6.49 41.37
C GLU A 133 13.77 6.65 39.84
N PRO A 134 14.72 7.33 39.17
CA PRO A 134 14.67 7.56 37.71
C PRO A 134 14.43 6.30 36.87
N ASN A 135 14.85 5.14 37.39
CA ASN A 135 14.71 3.86 36.74
C ASN A 135 13.25 3.35 36.69
N GLU A 136 12.43 3.64 37.71
CA GLU A 136 11.03 3.21 37.77
C GLU A 136 10.14 4.05 36.83
N ALA A 137 10.40 5.35 36.75
CA ALA A 137 9.76 6.24 35.78
C ALA A 137 10.05 5.81 34.34
N MET A 138 11.29 5.36 34.06
CA MET A 138 11.69 4.84 32.76
C MET A 138 10.97 3.54 32.39
N VAL A 139 10.85 2.60 33.33
CA VAL A 139 10.11 1.33 33.12
C VAL A 139 8.63 1.60 32.81
N GLY A 140 7.99 2.52 33.54
CA GLY A 140 6.61 2.93 33.28
C GLY A 140 6.41 3.57 31.89
N ALA A 141 7.36 4.43 31.47
CA ALA A 141 7.33 5.03 30.13
C ALA A 141 7.52 3.99 29.01
N MET A 142 8.42 3.00 29.20
CA MET A 142 8.60 1.89 28.27
C MET A 142 7.34 1.01 28.16
N GLY A 143 6.67 0.74 29.28
CA GLY A 143 5.40 0.02 29.29
C GLY A 143 4.31 0.74 28.50
N GLY A 144 4.17 2.05 28.69
CA GLY A 144 3.24 2.88 27.93
C GLY A 144 3.55 2.90 26.43
N MET A 145 4.83 3.00 26.06
CA MET A 145 5.26 2.93 24.67
C MET A 145 4.95 1.57 24.03
N LEU A 146 5.17 0.46 24.76
CA LEU A 146 4.83 -0.88 24.27
C LEU A 146 3.34 -1.03 24.00
N VAL A 147 2.48 -0.55 24.92
CA VAL A 147 1.02 -0.57 24.72
C VAL A 147 0.64 0.26 23.49
N ALA A 148 1.21 1.45 23.32
CA ALA A 148 0.96 2.27 22.14
C ALA A 148 1.34 1.57 20.84
N LEU A 149 2.51 0.90 20.81
CA LEU A 149 2.97 0.13 19.66
C LEU A 149 2.06 -1.06 19.35
N LEU A 150 1.58 -1.78 20.37
CA LEU A 150 0.65 -2.91 20.18
C LEU A 150 -0.70 -2.44 19.63
N VAL A 151 -1.23 -1.33 20.14
CA VAL A 151 -2.45 -0.69 19.61
C VAL A 151 -2.23 -0.25 18.16
N ALA A 152 -1.08 0.37 17.88
CA ALA A 152 -0.70 0.76 16.53
C ALA A 152 -0.71 -0.43 15.58
N LEU A 153 0.00 -1.50 15.94
CA LEU A 153 0.12 -2.69 15.10
C LEU A 153 -1.25 -3.35 14.86
N ALA A 154 -2.06 -3.48 15.90
CA ALA A 154 -3.38 -4.09 15.84
C ALA A 154 -4.35 -3.35 14.89
N LEU A 155 -4.20 -2.04 14.73
CA LEU A 155 -5.09 -1.22 13.90
C LEU A 155 -4.49 -0.85 12.54
N LEU A 156 -3.19 -0.60 12.48
CA LEU A 156 -2.47 -0.20 11.26
C LEU A 156 -2.39 -1.37 10.28
N VAL A 157 -2.16 -2.60 10.76
CA VAL A 157 -2.10 -3.78 9.89
C VAL A 157 -3.43 -3.96 9.13
N PRO A 158 -4.61 -4.02 9.78
CA PRO A 158 -5.90 -4.03 9.07
C PRO A 158 -6.11 -2.86 8.11
N LEU A 159 -5.71 -1.65 8.49
CA LEU A 159 -5.85 -0.47 7.63
C LEU A 159 -4.98 -0.59 6.37
N LEU A 160 -3.74 -1.04 6.51
CA LEU A 160 -2.84 -1.31 5.38
C LEU A 160 -3.38 -2.41 4.50
N MET A 161 -3.91 -3.50 5.07
CA MET A 161 -4.55 -4.58 4.31
C MET A 161 -5.77 -4.06 3.52
N ALA A 162 -6.56 -3.16 4.10
CA ALA A 162 -7.68 -2.54 3.42
C ALA A 162 -7.22 -1.57 2.30
N TYR A 163 -6.08 -0.91 2.47
CA TYR A 163 -5.54 0.00 1.46
C TYR A 163 -4.83 -0.73 0.30
N TRP A 164 -4.12 -1.83 0.60
CA TRP A 164 -3.08 -2.42 -0.25
C TRP A 164 -3.45 -2.62 -1.73
N PHE A 165 -4.64 -3.19 -2.00
CA PHE A 165 -5.15 -3.41 -3.35
C PHE A 165 -6.30 -2.48 -3.74
N ALA A 166 -6.75 -1.61 -2.84
CA ALA A 166 -7.90 -0.75 -3.10
C ALA A 166 -7.71 0.14 -4.34
N PRO A 167 -6.55 0.80 -4.57
CA PRO A 167 -6.34 1.58 -5.80
C PRO A 167 -6.44 0.75 -7.08
N ALA A 168 -5.88 -0.47 -7.07
CA ALA A 168 -5.95 -1.40 -8.20
C ALA A 168 -7.39 -1.83 -8.48
N LEU A 169 -8.13 -2.21 -7.44
CA LEU A 169 -9.54 -2.58 -7.53
C LEU A 169 -10.39 -1.42 -8.08
N VAL A 170 -10.20 -0.20 -7.59
CA VAL A 170 -10.95 0.98 -8.06
C VAL A 170 -10.68 1.26 -9.54
N VAL A 171 -9.41 1.27 -9.97
CA VAL A 171 -9.08 1.68 -11.35
C VAL A 171 -9.25 0.55 -12.37
N LEU A 172 -9.01 -0.70 -11.99
CA LEU A 172 -9.05 -1.86 -12.90
C LEU A 172 -10.38 -2.62 -12.89
N ARG A 173 -11.24 -2.41 -11.88
CA ARG A 173 -12.55 -3.06 -11.75
C ARG A 173 -13.71 -2.11 -11.52
N ASN A 174 -13.43 -0.80 -11.44
CA ASN A 174 -14.46 0.22 -11.26
C ASN A 174 -15.37 -0.02 -10.04
N VAL A 175 -14.80 -0.59 -8.97
CA VAL A 175 -15.52 -0.76 -7.70
C VAL A 175 -15.45 0.52 -6.86
N THR A 176 -16.43 0.72 -5.99
CA THR A 176 -16.44 1.87 -5.06
C THR A 176 -15.27 1.80 -4.08
N ALA A 177 -14.82 2.94 -3.55
CA ALA A 177 -13.71 3.02 -2.59
C ALA A 177 -13.93 2.13 -1.36
N MET A 178 -15.15 2.13 -0.82
CA MET A 178 -15.50 1.32 0.36
C MET A 178 -15.45 -0.18 0.04
N ASP A 179 -16.02 -0.60 -1.09
CA ASP A 179 -16.01 -2.01 -1.47
C ASP A 179 -14.62 -2.49 -1.84
N ALA A 180 -13.82 -1.64 -2.50
CA ALA A 180 -12.41 -1.89 -2.79
C ALA A 180 -11.60 -2.13 -1.52
N MET A 181 -11.80 -1.29 -0.49
CA MET A 181 -11.10 -1.46 0.79
C MET A 181 -11.51 -2.74 1.52
N LYS A 182 -12.80 -3.08 1.52
CA LYS A 182 -13.29 -4.34 2.10
C LYS A 182 -12.75 -5.56 1.36
N LEU A 183 -12.79 -5.54 0.03
CA LEU A 183 -12.26 -6.61 -0.81
C LEU A 183 -10.75 -6.78 -0.62
N SER A 184 -10.00 -5.67 -0.58
CA SER A 184 -8.56 -5.68 -0.29
C SER A 184 -8.27 -6.32 1.07
N PHE A 185 -9.01 -5.90 2.11
CA PHE A 185 -8.86 -6.46 3.46
C PHE A 185 -9.07 -7.98 3.48
N VAL A 186 -10.17 -8.46 2.89
CA VAL A 186 -10.46 -9.91 2.80
C VAL A 186 -9.43 -10.63 1.93
N GLY A 187 -8.98 -10.00 0.84
CA GLY A 187 -7.92 -10.47 -0.05
C GLY A 187 -6.62 -10.75 0.69
N CYS A 188 -6.13 -9.75 1.41
CA CYS A 188 -4.93 -9.88 2.23
C CYS A 188 -5.11 -10.90 3.36
N LEU A 189 -6.27 -10.89 4.04
CA LEU A 189 -6.52 -11.77 5.19
C LEU A 189 -6.53 -13.25 4.80
N ARG A 190 -7.13 -13.59 3.65
CA ARG A 190 -7.15 -14.97 3.12
C ARG A 190 -5.78 -15.42 2.60
N ASN A 191 -4.88 -14.49 2.27
CA ASN A 191 -3.59 -14.73 1.64
C ASN A 191 -2.39 -14.30 2.51
N MET A 192 -2.52 -14.37 3.83
CA MET A 192 -1.48 -13.92 4.76
C MET A 192 -0.11 -14.57 4.51
N TRP A 193 -0.06 -15.86 4.18
CA TRP A 193 1.20 -16.58 3.96
C TRP A 193 2.00 -16.12 2.72
N PRO A 194 1.39 -16.02 1.52
CA PRO A 194 2.02 -15.36 0.37
C PRO A 194 2.54 -13.95 0.72
N PHE A 195 1.75 -13.18 1.47
CA PHE A 195 2.12 -11.83 1.91
C PHE A 195 3.32 -11.81 2.85
N THR A 196 3.40 -12.75 3.80
CA THR A 196 4.56 -12.86 4.69
C THR A 196 5.83 -13.16 3.91
N ILE A 197 5.77 -14.11 2.97
CA ILE A 197 6.91 -14.47 2.11
C ILE A 197 7.32 -13.28 1.24
N PHE A 198 6.35 -12.63 0.56
CA PHE A 198 6.58 -11.40 -0.19
C PHE A 198 7.27 -10.34 0.66
N SER A 199 6.77 -10.08 1.87
CA SER A 199 7.28 -9.03 2.76
C SER A 199 8.70 -9.32 3.24
N VAL A 200 9.01 -10.57 3.61
CA VAL A 200 10.37 -10.98 4.03
C VAL A 200 11.36 -10.82 2.89
N ILE A 201 11.02 -11.29 1.68
CA ILE A 201 11.89 -11.16 0.51
C ILE A 201 12.06 -9.69 0.12
N ALA A 202 10.95 -8.93 0.04
CA ALA A 202 10.98 -7.52 -0.30
C ALA A 202 11.85 -6.73 0.69
N PHE A 203 11.78 -7.05 1.99
CA PHE A 203 12.64 -6.45 3.01
C PHE A 203 14.12 -6.75 2.77
N ILE A 204 14.49 -8.00 2.51
CA ILE A 204 15.89 -8.38 2.20
C ILE A 204 16.38 -7.66 0.94
N LEU A 205 15.58 -7.64 -0.13
CA LEU A 205 15.91 -6.94 -1.37
C LEU A 205 16.06 -5.44 -1.15
N MET A 206 15.23 -4.84 -0.29
CA MET A 206 15.32 -3.42 0.07
C MET A 206 16.62 -3.11 0.81
N MET A 207 17.03 -3.96 1.75
CA MET A 207 18.33 -3.82 2.42
C MET A 207 19.49 -3.88 1.42
N ILE A 208 19.45 -4.80 0.46
CA ILE A 208 20.45 -4.91 -0.61
C ILE A 208 20.44 -3.67 -1.52
N ALA A 209 19.25 -3.23 -1.93
CA ALA A 209 19.06 -2.07 -2.81
C ALA A 209 19.52 -0.75 -2.17
N MET A 210 19.57 -0.68 -0.84
CA MET A 210 20.07 0.47 -0.08
C MET A 210 21.60 0.55 -0.01
N ILE A 211 22.33 -0.57 -0.14
CA ILE A 211 23.81 -0.61 -0.10
C ILE A 211 24.47 0.40 -1.06
N PRO A 212 24.07 0.51 -2.35
CA PRO A 212 24.62 1.51 -3.28
C PRO A 212 24.00 2.89 -3.05
N PHE A 213 23.99 3.39 -1.81
CA PHE A 213 23.41 4.68 -1.42
C PHE A 213 21.95 4.87 -1.87
N GLY A 214 21.16 3.79 -1.85
CA GLY A 214 19.75 3.81 -2.27
C GLY A 214 19.50 3.77 -3.78
N LEU A 215 20.53 3.75 -4.64
CA LEU A 215 20.34 3.69 -6.10
C LEU A 215 19.61 2.42 -6.56
N GLY A 216 19.73 1.31 -5.83
CA GLY A 216 18.99 0.08 -6.12
C GLY A 216 17.46 0.26 -6.00
N MET A 217 16.99 1.27 -5.25
CA MET A 217 15.57 1.58 -5.10
C MET A 217 14.94 2.07 -6.40
N LEU A 218 15.72 2.65 -7.32
CA LEU A 218 15.26 3.04 -8.66
C LEU A 218 14.75 1.85 -9.47
N ILE A 219 15.25 0.65 -9.18
CA ILE A 219 14.82 -0.60 -9.79
C ILE A 219 13.77 -1.28 -8.91
N LEU A 220 14.07 -1.40 -7.62
CA LEU A 220 13.25 -2.21 -6.71
C LEU A 220 11.84 -1.62 -6.52
N VAL A 221 11.68 -0.30 -6.43
CA VAL A 221 10.35 0.29 -6.19
C VAL A 221 9.40 0.06 -7.37
N PRO A 222 9.78 0.30 -8.64
CA PRO A 222 8.96 -0.11 -9.79
C PRO A 222 8.63 -1.61 -9.79
N VAL A 223 9.61 -2.46 -9.47
CA VAL A 223 9.41 -3.92 -9.40
C VAL A 223 8.38 -4.27 -8.34
N LEU A 224 8.46 -3.70 -7.14
CA LEU A 224 7.48 -3.96 -6.07
C LEU A 224 6.08 -3.47 -6.45
N ASN A 225 5.95 -2.35 -7.17
CA ASN A 225 4.65 -1.92 -7.70
C ASN A 225 4.09 -2.92 -8.71
N ALA A 226 4.92 -3.43 -9.62
CA ALA A 226 4.53 -4.49 -10.55
C ALA A 226 4.16 -5.79 -9.81
N SER A 227 4.87 -6.14 -8.73
CA SER A 227 4.52 -7.29 -7.90
C SER A 227 3.18 -7.13 -7.19
N ILE A 228 2.83 -5.93 -6.74
CA ILE A 228 1.50 -5.64 -6.18
C ILE A 228 0.43 -5.84 -7.26
N TYR A 229 0.66 -5.37 -8.49
CA TYR A 229 -0.25 -5.61 -9.61
C TYR A 229 -0.46 -7.11 -9.89
N LEU A 230 0.61 -7.90 -9.88
CA LEU A 230 0.54 -9.36 -10.11
C LEU A 230 -0.19 -10.08 -8.97
N GLY A 231 0.12 -9.74 -7.72
CA GLY A 231 -0.62 -10.28 -6.57
C GLY A 231 -2.10 -9.90 -6.58
N TYR A 232 -2.43 -8.70 -7.05
CA TYR A 232 -3.81 -8.30 -7.29
C TYR A 232 -4.48 -9.20 -8.33
N LYS A 233 -3.85 -9.48 -9.47
CA LYS A 233 -4.42 -10.35 -10.51
C LYS A 233 -4.72 -11.76 -10.00
N ASP A 234 -3.80 -12.32 -9.23
CA ASP A 234 -3.92 -13.69 -8.72
C ASP A 234 -5.01 -13.82 -7.66
N ILE A 235 -5.16 -12.81 -6.79
CA ILE A 235 -6.14 -12.80 -5.70
C ILE A 235 -7.53 -12.40 -6.22
N PHE A 236 -7.59 -11.56 -7.26
CA PHE A 236 -8.82 -11.03 -7.85
C PHE A 236 -8.90 -11.30 -9.36
N PRO A 237 -8.97 -12.58 -9.78
CA PRO A 237 -9.08 -12.93 -11.18
C PRO A 237 -10.32 -12.29 -11.80
N ALA A 238 -10.28 -12.05 -13.12
CA ALA A 238 -11.50 -11.68 -13.84
C ALA A 238 -12.53 -12.80 -13.66
N GLY A 239 -13.78 -12.45 -13.32
CA GLY A 239 -14.86 -13.43 -13.30
C GLY A 239 -15.04 -14.06 -14.69
N PRO A 240 -15.70 -15.22 -14.80
CA PRO A 240 -16.04 -15.78 -16.10
C PRO A 240 -16.78 -14.72 -16.93
N GLU A 241 -16.35 -14.51 -18.18
CA GLU A 241 -17.12 -13.72 -19.13
C GLU A 241 -18.53 -14.32 -19.21
N PRO A 242 -19.60 -13.50 -19.24
CA PRO A 242 -20.91 -14.05 -19.55
C PRO A 242 -20.80 -14.77 -20.89
N GLU A 243 -21.15 -16.06 -20.93
CA GLU A 243 -21.29 -16.80 -22.20
C GLU A 243 -22.10 -15.91 -23.14
N ALA A 244 -21.49 -15.50 -24.25
CA ALA A 244 -22.17 -14.74 -25.27
C ALA A 244 -23.43 -15.53 -25.65
N GLU A 245 -24.61 -15.00 -25.30
CA GLU A 245 -25.89 -15.58 -25.71
C GLU A 245 -25.82 -15.81 -27.21
N ALA A 246 -25.76 -17.09 -27.60
CA ALA A 246 -25.74 -17.47 -29.00
C ALA A 246 -26.95 -16.80 -29.68
N PRO A 247 -26.75 -16.12 -30.82
CA PRO A 247 -27.83 -15.40 -31.46
C PRO A 247 -28.96 -16.40 -31.75
N VAL A 248 -30.11 -16.16 -31.14
CA VAL A 248 -31.33 -16.91 -31.40
C VAL A 248 -31.66 -16.70 -32.87
N LEU A 249 -31.34 -17.71 -33.69
CA LEU A 249 -31.68 -17.69 -35.12
C LEU A 249 -33.21 -17.65 -35.22
N PRO A 250 -33.79 -16.69 -35.94
CA PRO A 250 -35.22 -16.69 -36.20
C PRO A 250 -35.59 -17.93 -37.02
N ALA A 251 -36.65 -18.61 -36.58
CA ALA A 251 -37.23 -19.80 -37.21
C ALA A 251 -37.91 -19.49 -38.55
#